data_AF-A0A3D5AU65-F1
#
_entry.id   AF-A0A3D5AU65-F1
#
_cell.length_a   1.000
_cell.length_b   1.000
_cell.length_c   1.000
_cell.angle_alpha   90.00
_cell.angle_beta   90.00
_cell.angle_gamma   90.00
#
_symmetry.space_group_name_H-M   'P 1'
#
loop_
_entity.id
_entity.type
_entity.pdbx_description
1 polymer ?
#
loop_
_entity_poly.entity_id
_entity_poly.type
_entity_poly.pdbx_seq_one_letter_code
_entity_poly.pdbx_strand_id
1 'polypeptide(L)' 'GSDWFWWFGDYNPASTVSDFEQLFRQHLTNLYQLLHVEPPEYLAHTFTRGRGAPHHGGTMRPGQDL' A
#
# COMPACT_ATOMS: atom_id res chain seq x y z
N GLY A 1 -0.63 8.72 -15.36
CA GLY A 1 0.04 8.94 -14.06
C GLY A 1 0.45 7.59 -13.53
N SER A 2 1.53 7.48 -12.77
CA SER A 2 1.91 6.17 -12.24
C SER A 2 1.02 5.85 -11.04
N ASP A 3 0.12 4.89 -11.21
CA ASP A 3 -0.92 4.49 -10.25
C ASP A 3 -0.35 3.79 -8.98
N TRP A 4 0.90 4.02 -8.60
CA TRP A 4 1.60 3.26 -7.56
C TRP A 4 0.98 3.32 -6.17
N PHE A 5 0.05 4.24 -5.90
CA PHE A 5 -0.57 4.39 -4.57
C PHE A 5 -2.08 4.23 -4.60
N TRP A 6 -2.62 3.52 -5.60
CA TRP A 6 -4.06 3.32 -5.77
C TRP A 6 -4.74 2.58 -4.61
N TRP A 7 -4.01 1.93 -3.70
CA TRP A 7 -4.57 1.26 -2.52
C TRP A 7 -4.71 2.16 -1.28
N PHE A 8 -4.19 3.39 -1.31
CA PHE A 8 -4.36 4.37 -0.25
C PHE A 8 -5.79 4.95 -0.29
N GLY A 9 -6.71 4.30 0.41
CA GLY A 9 -7.99 4.90 0.75
C GLY A 9 -9.05 3.93 1.27
N ASP A 10 -10.13 4.51 1.79
CA ASP A 10 -11.21 3.82 2.49
C ASP A 10 -12.16 3.03 1.57
N TYR A 11 -11.72 2.68 0.37
CA TYR A 11 -12.49 1.91 -0.61
C TYR A 11 -12.01 0.46 -0.75
N ASN A 12 -10.83 0.12 -0.23
CA ASN A 12 -10.34 -1.26 -0.23
C ASN A 12 -10.64 -1.95 1.11
N PRO A 13 -10.88 -3.28 1.12
CA PRO A 13 -11.00 -4.04 2.35
C PRO A 13 -9.76 -3.84 3.24
N ALA A 14 -9.96 -3.75 4.55
CA ALA A 14 -8.87 -3.54 5.51
C ALA A 14 -7.78 -4.62 5.43
N SER A 15 -8.15 -5.88 5.17
CA SER A 15 -7.22 -6.99 4.94
C SER A 15 -6.37 -6.77 3.69
N THR A 16 -7.00 -6.41 2.57
CA THR A 16 -6.30 -6.10 1.32
C THR A 16 -5.32 -4.95 1.49
N VAL A 17 -5.72 -3.86 2.16
CA VAL A 17 -4.82 -2.75 2.47
C VAL A 17 -3.64 -3.22 3.31
N SER A 18 -3.88 -4.06 4.33
CA SER A 18 -2.82 -4.59 5.20
C SER A 18 -1.82 -5.47 4.44
N ASP A 19 -2.30 -6.34 3.56
CA ASP A 19 -1.44 -7.25 2.79
C ASP A 19 -0.52 -6.46 1.83
N PHE A 20 -1.08 -5.50 1.09
CA PHE A 20 -0.31 -4.64 0.19
C PHE A 20 0.66 -3.73 0.95
N GLU A 21 0.24 -3.20 2.09
CA GLU A 21 1.09 -2.38 2.97
C GLU A 21 2.31 -3.17 3.46
N GLN A 22 2.10 -4.42 3.89
CA GLN A 22 3.18 -5.31 4.33
C GLN A 22 4.14 -5.64 3.18
N LEU A 23 3.61 -6.01 2.01
CA LEU A 23 4.43 -6.31 0.83
C LEU A 23 5.27 -5.10 0.42
N PHE A 24 4.67 -3.91 0.42
CA PHE A 24 5.36 -2.66 0.10
C PHE A 24 6.54 -2.41 1.07
N ARG A 25 6.32 -2.54 2.38
CA ARG A 25 7.41 -2.39 3.38
C ARG A 25 8.51 -3.43 3.21
N GLN A 26 8.15 -4.68 2.90
CA GLN A 26 9.13 -5.73 2.67
C GLN A 26 9.99 -5.43 1.43
N HIS A 27 9.38 -4.98 0.33
CA HIS A 27 10.11 -4.65 -0.89
C HIS A 27 11.06 -3.47 -0.69
N LEU A 28 10.63 -2.42 0.03
CA LEU A 28 11.53 -1.32 0.39
C LEU A 28 12.68 -1.80 1.26
N THR A 29 12.40 -2.60 2.29
CA THR A 29 13.44 -3.16 3.16
C THR A 29 14.48 -3.94 2.36
N ASN A 30 14.03 -4.81 1.45
CA ASN A 30 14.91 -5.58 0.58
C ASN A 30 15.73 -4.67 -0.35
N LEU A 31 15.15 -3.59 -0.87
CA LEU A 31 15.86 -2.62 -1.69
C LEU A 31 17.00 -1.94 -0.91
N TYR A 32 16.74 -1.50 0.33
CA TYR A 32 17.79 -0.93 1.19
C TYR A 32 18.93 -1.94 1.44
N GLN A 33 18.59 -3.19 1.73
CA GLN A 33 19.57 -4.26 1.92
C GLN A 33 20.41 -4.52 0.66
N LEU A 34 19.79 -4.53 -0.52
CA LEU A 34 20.49 -4.67 -1.81
C LEU A 34 21.42 -3.49 -2.10
N LEU A 35 21.09 -2.30 -1.59
CA LEU A 35 21.92 -1.11 -1.67
C LEU A 35 23.00 -1.06 -0.58
N HIS A 36 23.08 -2.06 0.30
CA HIS A 36 23.98 -2.10 1.45
C HIS A 36 23.81 -0.91 2.42
N VAL A 37 22.58 -0.38 2.52
CA VAL A 37 22.22 0.68 3.46
C VAL A 37 21.25 0.11 4.49
N GLU A 38 21.35 0.58 5.73
CA GLU A 38 20.41 0.20 6.78
C GLU A 38 18.99 0.67 6.42
N PRO A 39 17.99 -0.24 6.41
CA PRO A 39 16.62 0.14 6.17
C PRO A 39 16.11 1.04 7.30
N PRO A 40 15.38 2.14 7.00
CA PRO A 40 14.81 3.00 8.02
C PRO A 40 13.89 2.24 8.99
N GLU A 41 13.99 2.51 10.29
CA GLU A 41 13.20 1.86 11.34
C GLU A 41 11.69 1.91 11.08
N TYR A 42 11.19 3.00 10.49
CA TYR A 42 9.78 3.15 10.19
C TYR A 42 9.25 2.05 9.25
N LEU A 43 10.08 1.40 8.42
CA LEU A 43 9.67 0.26 7.59
C LEU A 43 9.26 -0.98 8.41
N ALA A 44 9.59 -1.04 9.70
CA ALA A 44 9.11 -2.07 10.62
C ALA A 44 7.70 -1.77 11.16
N HIS A 45 7.19 -0.56 10.96
CA HIS A 45 5.90 -0.12 11.49
C HIS A 45 4.85 0.01 10.39
N THR A 46 3.62 -0.42 10.68
CA THR A 46 2.49 -0.27 9.75
C THR A 46 2.19 1.20 9.48
N PHE A 47 2.16 1.60 8.20
CA PHE A 47 1.86 2.96 7.77
C PHE A 47 0.37 3.26 7.69
N THR A 48 -0.41 2.30 7.21
CA THR A 48 -1.82 2.49 6.93
C THR A 48 -2.65 1.37 7.53
N ARG A 49 -3.81 1.72 8.05
CA ARG A 49 -4.87 0.79 8.43
C ARG A 49 -6.07 1.13 7.57
N GLY A 50 -6.52 0.21 6.72
CA GLY A 50 -7.71 0.45 5.91
C GLY A 50 -8.93 0.61 6.82
N ARG A 51 -9.67 1.72 6.72
CA ARG A 51 -10.95 1.92 7.42
C ARG A 51 -12.17 1.71 6.52
N GLY A 52 -11.95 1.23 5.30
CA GLY A 52 -12.98 1.12 4.28
C GLY A 52 -14.00 0.01 4.52
N ALA A 53 -15.28 0.33 4.29
CA ALA A 53 -16.37 -0.61 4.07
C ALA A 53 -16.74 -0.57 2.57
N PRO A 54 -16.14 -1.42 1.71
CA PRO A 54 -16.32 -1.30 0.26
C PRO A 54 -17.73 -1.71 -0.15
N HIS A 55 -18.44 -0.83 -0.87
CA HIS A 55 -19.71 -1.17 -1.53
C HIS A 55 -19.50 -1.98 -2.82
N HIS A 56 -18.31 -1.92 -3.41
CA HIS A 56 -17.91 -2.69 -4.58
C HIS A 56 -16.46 -3.13 -4.39
N GLY A 57 -16.17 -4.42 -4.63
CA GLY A 57 -14.86 -5.04 -4.44
C GLY A 57 -13.74 -4.18 -5.02
N GLY A 58 -12.98 -3.54 -4.13
CA GLY A 58 -11.97 -2.57 -4.49
C GLY A 58 -10.83 -3.22 -5.26
N THR A 59 -10.71 -2.88 -6.55
CA THR A 59 -9.53 -3.23 -7.35
C THR A 59 -9.06 -2.10 -8.25
N MET A 60 -9.89 -1.11 -8.61
CA MET A 60 -9.44 0.11 -9.32
C MET A 60 -10.39 1.29 -9.05
N ARG A 61 -9.88 2.52 -8.94
CA ARG A 61 -10.71 3.71 -9.15
C ARG A 61 -11.05 3.76 -10.65
N PRO A 62 -12.33 3.88 -11.05
CA PRO A 62 -12.62 4.23 -12.43
C PRO A 62 -11.97 5.59 -12.70
N GLY A 63 -11.26 5.69 -13.83
CA GLY A 63 -10.78 6.98 -14.31
C GLY A 63 -11.93 7.97 -14.33
N GLN A 64 -11.69 9.21 -13.88
CA GLN A 64 -12.69 10.26 -14.05
C GLN A 64 -12.84 10.50 -15.56
N ASP A 65 -13.87 9.89 -16.15
CA ASP A 65 -14.35 10.28 -17.46
C ASP A 65 -14.95 11.69 -17.31
N LEU A 66 -14.35 12.65 -18.01
CA LEU A 66 -14.92 13.98 -18.24
C LEU A 66 -15.97 13.92 -19.34
#